data_AF-A0A8H4BH13-F1
#
_entry.id   AF-A0A8H4BH13-F1
#
_cell.length_a   1.000
_cell.length_b   1.000
_cell.length_c   1.000
_cell.angle_alpha   90.00
_cell.angle_beta   90.00
_cell.angle_gamma   90.00
#
_symmetry.space_group_name_H-M   'P 1'
#
loop_
_entity.id
_entity.type
_entity.pdbx_description
1 polymer ?
#
loop_
_entity_poly.entity_id
_entity_poly.type
_entity_poly.pdbx_seq_one_letter_code
_entity_poly.pdbx_strand_id
1 'polypeptide(L)'
;MFRWSVLNLLKRLDNLIYRKWIGHEEINSYASASCEYVDGTRSDVLYVPQSPSERLPPVVVEFQYAAVNNPYLHRLIRYCAHIISKFNAEPIAVTICINTIPANVSTQLRDIEEHPFIKQFASDNWAQRHYFMSKETIFGSLAGPLPLPPLVALVYVMTEQRASLISLEHRDDPTVKRLYQVARYAVSHQVREEEATVSALVNVCQNNRGQYRRILEVANKDEGLQRVIAYANDGVVYNES
;
A
#
# COMPACT_ATOMS: atom_id res chain seq x y z
N MET A 1 0.61 -5.83 -10.53
CA MET A 1 -0.78 -5.66 -10.04
C MET A 1 -0.90 -4.60 -8.93
N PHE A 2 -0.05 -4.61 -7.91
CA PHE A 2 -0.09 -3.66 -6.76
C PHE A 2 0.01 -2.15 -7.11
N ARG A 3 0.85 -1.76 -8.08
CA ARG A 3 1.15 -0.34 -8.36
C ARG A 3 -0.07 0.48 -8.83
N TRP A 4 -0.97 -0.12 -9.60
CA TRP A 4 -2.20 0.54 -10.10
C TRP A 4 -3.30 0.65 -9.04
N SER A 5 -3.42 -0.34 -8.15
CA SER A 5 -4.36 -0.33 -7.04
C SER A 5 -4.02 0.75 -6.00
N VAL A 6 -2.73 1.02 -5.78
CA VAL A 6 -2.20 2.05 -4.88
C VAL A 6 -2.46 3.47 -5.42
N LEU A 7 -2.27 3.69 -6.72
CA LEU A 7 -2.59 4.94 -7.41
C LEU A 7 -4.07 5.36 -7.24
N ASN A 8 -4.98 4.39 -7.35
CA ASN A 8 -6.42 4.62 -7.12
C ASN A 8 -6.76 4.78 -5.62
N LEU A 9 -6.00 4.13 -4.73
CA LEU A 9 -6.09 4.33 -3.29
C LEU A 9 -5.80 5.78 -2.94
N LEU A 10 -4.69 6.32 -3.45
CA LEU A 10 -4.17 7.63 -3.05
C LEU A 10 -4.98 8.79 -3.61
N LYS A 11 -5.43 8.70 -4.87
CA LYS A 11 -6.41 9.64 -5.45
C LYS A 11 -7.73 9.70 -4.66
N ARG A 12 -8.09 8.62 -3.97
CA ARG A 12 -9.27 8.57 -3.09
C ARG A 12 -8.97 8.98 -1.64
N LEU A 13 -7.68 9.09 -1.30
CA LEU A 13 -7.17 9.53 -0.01
C LEU A 13 -6.68 10.98 -0.04
N ASP A 14 -6.95 11.74 -1.11
CA ASP A 14 -6.62 13.17 -1.30
C ASP A 14 -6.87 14.01 -0.03
N ASN A 15 -7.91 13.68 0.74
CA ASN A 15 -8.25 14.37 1.99
C ASN A 15 -7.55 13.83 3.26
N LEU A 16 -7.12 12.56 3.31
CA LEU A 16 -6.61 11.93 4.53
C LEU A 16 -5.11 12.15 4.74
N ILE A 17 -4.34 12.07 3.66
CA ILE A 17 -2.88 12.30 3.69
C ILE A 17 -2.63 13.78 3.95
N TYR A 18 -3.34 14.64 3.23
CA TYR A 18 -3.27 16.08 3.30
C TYR A 18 -3.55 16.68 4.70
N ARG A 19 -4.58 16.19 5.41
CA ARG A 19 -4.98 16.67 6.75
C ARG A 19 -3.86 16.68 7.81
N LYS A 20 -2.84 15.83 7.67
CA LYS A 20 -1.79 15.67 8.70
C LYS A 20 -0.35 15.76 8.15
N TRP A 21 -0.18 16.13 6.88
CA TRP A 21 1.12 16.20 6.21
C TRP A 21 1.85 17.52 6.41
N ILE A 22 1.13 18.64 6.30
CA ILE A 22 1.73 19.99 6.19
C ILE A 22 1.57 20.81 7.47
N GLY A 23 0.87 20.29 8.49
CA GLY A 23 0.79 20.96 9.79
C GLY A 23 0.38 22.43 9.69
N HIS A 24 -0.68 22.76 8.94
CA HIS A 24 -1.23 24.11 8.88
C HIS A 24 -2.72 24.07 8.50
N GLU A 25 -3.48 25.05 9.02
CA GLU A 25 -4.94 25.22 8.90
C GLU A 25 -5.44 25.50 7.46
N GLU A 26 -4.56 25.60 6.46
CA GLU A 26 -4.94 25.99 5.10
C GLU A 26 -5.40 24.80 4.25
N ILE A 27 -6.37 24.04 4.77
CA ILE A 27 -6.87 22.76 4.24
C ILE A 27 -7.45 22.83 2.80
N ASN A 28 -7.54 24.02 2.22
CA ASN A 28 -8.07 24.22 0.87
C ASN A 28 -7.01 24.66 -0.14
N SER A 29 -5.73 24.69 0.25
CA SER A 29 -4.68 25.23 -0.61
C SER A 29 -4.16 24.23 -1.63
N TYR A 30 -4.25 22.91 -1.44
CA TYR A 30 -3.71 21.92 -2.39
C TYR A 30 -4.77 21.12 -3.14
N ALA A 31 -4.47 20.81 -4.40
CA ALA A 31 -5.25 19.92 -5.24
C ALA A 31 -4.36 18.84 -5.87
N SER A 32 -4.94 17.68 -6.14
CA SER A 32 -4.30 16.65 -6.98
C SER A 32 -4.14 17.20 -8.40
N ALA A 33 -2.94 17.07 -8.97
CA ALA A 33 -2.62 17.55 -10.31
C ALA A 33 -2.33 16.37 -11.25
N SER A 34 -2.28 16.66 -12.56
CA SER A 34 -1.84 15.66 -13.54
C SER A 34 -0.44 15.18 -13.20
N CYS A 35 -0.27 13.86 -13.13
CA CYS A 35 1.01 13.22 -12.86
C CYS A 35 1.80 12.93 -14.15
N GLU A 36 1.26 13.24 -15.32
CA GLU A 36 1.90 13.02 -16.63
C GLU A 36 2.71 14.24 -17.05
N TYR A 37 3.92 14.00 -17.52
CA TYR A 37 4.89 15.02 -17.91
C TYR A 37 5.10 15.06 -19.43
N VAL A 38 5.73 16.14 -19.92
CA VAL A 38 5.92 16.40 -21.36
C VAL A 38 6.76 15.34 -22.09
N ASP A 39 7.56 14.57 -21.36
CA ASP A 39 8.36 13.46 -21.88
C ASP A 39 7.61 12.11 -21.86
N GLY A 40 6.30 12.13 -21.57
CA GLY A 40 5.44 10.95 -21.45
C GLY A 40 5.68 10.13 -20.18
N THR A 41 6.57 10.59 -19.28
CA THR A 41 6.75 9.93 -17.98
C THR A 41 5.65 10.33 -17.01
N ARG A 42 5.48 9.53 -15.94
CA ARG A 42 4.39 9.72 -14.99
C ARG A 42 4.80 9.44 -13.55
N SER A 43 4.55 10.40 -12.66
CA SER A 43 4.66 10.20 -11.22
C SER A 43 3.46 9.45 -10.66
N ASP A 44 3.63 8.86 -9.48
CA ASP A 44 2.53 8.17 -8.80
C ASP A 44 1.52 9.20 -8.24
N VAL A 45 1.97 10.23 -7.53
CA VAL A 45 1.10 11.30 -7.03
C VAL A 45 1.78 12.66 -7.09
N LEU A 46 1.03 13.68 -7.51
CA LEU A 46 1.45 15.08 -7.46
C LEU A 46 0.33 15.93 -6.85
N TYR A 47 0.65 16.63 -5.75
CA TYR A 47 -0.19 17.67 -5.18
C TYR A 47 0.43 19.03 -5.45
N VAL A 48 -0.41 19.99 -5.81
CA VAL A 48 0.03 21.35 -6.14
C VAL A 48 -0.87 22.33 -5.40
N PRO A 49 -0.30 23.36 -4.75
CA PRO A 49 -1.10 24.38 -4.14
C PRO A 49 -1.70 25.35 -5.17
N GLN A 50 -2.74 26.08 -4.80
CA GLN A 50 -3.35 27.12 -5.63
C GLN A 50 -2.30 28.16 -6.06
N SER A 51 -1.39 28.49 -5.14
CA SER A 51 -0.28 29.42 -5.35
C SER A 51 1.04 28.79 -4.90
N PRO A 52 1.76 28.08 -5.80
CA PRO A 52 3.07 27.52 -5.52
C PRO A 52 4.09 28.56 -5.06
N SER A 53 4.78 28.27 -3.97
CA SER A 53 5.82 29.12 -3.38
C SER A 53 6.75 28.29 -2.49
N GLU A 54 7.81 28.88 -1.95
CA GLU A 54 8.69 28.19 -0.98
C GLU A 54 7.96 27.75 0.30
N ARG A 55 6.90 28.46 0.70
CA ARG A 55 6.08 28.12 1.88
C ARG A 55 5.00 27.11 1.57
N LEU A 56 4.52 27.10 0.33
CA LEU A 56 3.54 26.14 -0.20
C LEU A 56 4.16 25.48 -1.44
N PRO A 57 5.14 24.58 -1.26
CA PRO A 57 5.81 23.91 -2.36
C PRO A 57 4.89 22.83 -2.97
N PRO A 58 4.97 22.56 -4.28
CA PRO A 58 4.39 21.34 -4.83
C PRO A 58 4.95 20.09 -4.15
N VAL A 59 4.19 19.00 -4.19
CA VAL A 59 4.53 17.76 -3.51
C VAL A 59 4.42 16.60 -4.47
N VAL A 60 5.53 15.90 -4.71
CA VAL A 60 5.55 14.65 -5.48
C VAL A 60 5.78 13.46 -4.56
N VAL A 61 4.94 12.44 -4.67
CA VAL A 61 5.04 11.20 -3.89
C VAL A 61 5.21 10.01 -4.82
N GLU A 62 6.24 9.22 -4.57
CA GLU A 62 6.59 8.01 -5.31
C GLU A 62 6.55 6.78 -4.39
N PHE A 63 5.90 5.72 -4.87
CA PHE A 63 5.80 4.44 -4.17
C PHE A 63 6.77 3.45 -4.82
N GLN A 64 7.84 3.12 -4.12
CA GLN A 64 8.84 2.17 -4.60
C GLN A 64 8.67 0.82 -3.94
N TYR A 65 8.27 -0.17 -4.74
CA TYR A 65 8.17 -1.56 -4.28
C TYR A 65 9.53 -2.26 -4.22
N ALA A 66 10.43 -1.96 -5.16
CA ALA A 66 11.76 -2.56 -5.22
C ALA A 66 12.81 -1.65 -4.56
N ALA A 67 14.08 -2.04 -4.70
CA ALA A 67 15.23 -1.28 -4.23
C ALA A 67 15.23 0.16 -4.78
N VAL A 68 15.35 1.12 -3.87
CA VAL A 68 15.66 2.52 -4.19
C VAL A 68 17.05 2.56 -4.81
N ASN A 69 17.12 2.83 -6.11
CA ASN A 69 18.34 2.74 -6.90
C ASN A 69 18.57 4.01 -7.75
N ASN A 70 19.73 4.12 -8.41
CA ASN A 70 20.06 5.29 -9.22
C ASN A 70 19.04 5.55 -10.34
N PRO A 71 18.55 4.55 -11.10
CA PRO A 71 17.46 4.75 -12.07
C PRO A 71 16.20 5.38 -11.47
N TYR A 72 15.80 4.95 -10.27
CA TYR A 72 14.70 5.56 -9.53
C TYR A 72 15.01 7.03 -9.19
N LEU A 73 16.17 7.31 -8.59
CA LEU A 73 16.54 8.67 -8.20
C LEU A 73 16.61 9.61 -9.40
N HIS A 74 17.20 9.18 -10.52
CA HIS A 74 17.23 9.96 -11.76
C HIS A 74 15.83 10.26 -12.29
N ARG A 75 14.90 9.31 -12.14
CA ARG A 75 13.50 9.51 -12.53
C ARG A 75 12.81 10.53 -11.62
N LEU A 76 12.99 10.42 -10.30
CA LEU A 76 12.43 11.36 -9.33
C LEU A 76 12.99 12.79 -9.53
N ILE A 77 14.29 12.93 -9.75
CA ILE A 77 14.95 14.21 -10.05
C ILE A 77 14.33 14.83 -11.31
N ARG A 78 14.09 14.02 -12.35
CA ARG A 78 13.43 14.49 -13.58
C ARG A 78 12.00 14.97 -13.33
N TYR A 79 11.23 14.25 -12.50
CA TYR A 79 9.89 14.69 -12.11
C TYR A 79 9.93 16.04 -11.41
N CYS A 80 10.90 16.25 -10.51
CA CYS A 80 11.08 17.52 -9.83
C CYS A 80 11.46 18.64 -10.81
N ALA A 81 12.34 18.38 -11.78
CA ALA A 81 12.68 19.34 -12.83
C ALA A 81 11.46 19.75 -13.67
N HIS A 82 10.58 18.81 -14.01
CA HIS A 82 9.31 19.10 -14.70
C HIS A 82 8.37 19.96 -13.85
N ILE A 83 8.28 19.68 -12.55
CA ILE A 83 7.47 20.44 -11.60
C ILE A 83 8.01 21.87 -11.46
N ILE A 84 9.33 22.04 -11.29
CA ILE A 84 9.98 23.35 -11.22
C ILE A 84 9.71 24.15 -12.49
N SER A 85 9.88 23.52 -13.66
CA SER A 85 9.65 24.19 -14.95
C SER A 85 8.19 24.63 -15.13
N LYS A 86 7.24 23.88 -14.58
CA LYS A 86 5.80 24.14 -14.71
C LYS A 86 5.27 25.15 -13.71
N PHE A 87 5.73 25.10 -12.46
CA PHE A 87 5.16 25.87 -11.35
C PHE A 87 6.10 26.94 -10.79
N ASN A 88 7.35 27.01 -11.29
CA ASN A 88 8.37 27.93 -10.81
C ASN A 88 8.61 27.85 -9.29
N ALA A 89 8.53 26.66 -8.73
CA ALA A 89 8.71 26.38 -7.31
C ALA A 89 9.38 25.01 -7.11
N GLU A 90 10.33 24.93 -6.18
CA GLU A 90 10.97 23.67 -5.81
C GLU A 90 10.00 22.77 -5.04
N PRO A 91 9.84 21.49 -5.43
CA PRO A 91 8.94 20.59 -4.75
C PRO A 91 9.53 19.98 -3.49
N ILE A 92 8.65 19.44 -2.65
CA ILE A 92 8.99 18.39 -1.69
C ILE A 92 8.81 17.04 -2.38
N ALA A 93 9.87 16.25 -2.42
CA ALA A 93 9.87 14.90 -2.97
C ALA A 93 9.72 13.87 -1.85
N VAL A 94 8.87 12.86 -2.04
CA VAL A 94 8.63 11.84 -1.01
C VAL A 94 8.68 10.44 -1.58
N THR A 95 9.58 9.64 -1.00
CA THR A 95 9.71 8.22 -1.29
C THR A 95 9.01 7.42 -0.19
N ILE A 96 8.05 6.58 -0.58
CA ILE A 96 7.51 5.51 0.27
C ILE A 96 8.06 4.19 -0.25
N CYS A 97 9.03 3.63 0.47
CA CYS A 97 9.63 2.33 0.19
C CYS A 97 8.80 1.23 0.85
N ILE A 98 8.22 0.35 0.02
CA ILE A 98 7.25 -0.65 0.47
C ILE A 98 7.92 -1.94 0.94
N ASN A 99 9.02 -2.34 0.32
CA ASN A 99 9.70 -3.60 0.64
C ASN A 99 10.95 -3.35 1.49
N THR A 100 12.14 -3.56 0.96
CA THR A 100 13.41 -3.46 1.71
C THR A 100 14.22 -2.26 1.27
N ILE A 101 14.78 -1.54 2.24
CA ILE A 101 15.74 -0.47 1.99
C ILE A 101 17.12 -1.09 1.69
N PRO A 102 17.75 -0.78 0.55
CA PRO A 102 19.13 -1.15 0.30
C PRO A 102 20.07 -0.52 1.33
N ALA A 103 21.10 -1.25 1.80
CA ALA A 103 22.03 -0.75 2.82
C ALA A 103 22.69 0.58 2.43
N ASN A 104 23.07 0.73 1.15
CA ASN A 104 23.65 1.97 0.62
C ASN A 104 22.70 3.17 0.66
N VAL A 105 21.39 2.94 0.65
CA VAL A 105 20.37 3.98 0.81
C VAL A 105 20.18 4.26 2.30
N SER A 106 20.12 3.22 3.13
CA SER A 106 19.94 3.35 4.57
C SER A 106 21.02 4.22 5.22
N THR A 107 22.28 4.13 4.78
CA THR A 107 23.39 4.94 5.32
C THR A 107 23.33 6.41 4.94
N GLN A 108 22.50 6.77 3.94
CA GLN A 108 22.34 8.16 3.49
C GLN A 108 21.12 8.84 4.12
N LEU A 109 20.28 8.08 4.83
CA LEU A 109 19.11 8.60 5.51
C LEU A 109 19.54 9.33 6.79
N ARG A 110 19.00 10.53 6.97
CA ARG A 110 19.22 11.37 8.14
C ARG A 110 17.94 11.49 8.95
N ASP A 111 18.10 11.58 10.26
CA ASP A 111 16.97 11.71 11.19
C ASP A 111 16.41 13.13 11.16
N ILE A 112 15.10 13.24 11.40
CA ILE A 112 14.38 14.50 11.55
C ILE A 112 13.75 14.47 12.95
N GLU A 113 14.20 15.35 13.84
CA GLU A 113 13.79 15.33 15.26
C GLU A 113 12.28 15.54 15.43
N GLU A 114 11.69 16.42 14.62
CA GLU A 114 10.27 16.77 14.70
C GLU A 114 9.36 15.63 14.21
N HIS A 115 9.89 14.72 13.39
CA HIS A 115 9.12 13.70 12.69
C HIS A 115 9.85 12.35 12.71
N PRO A 116 9.80 11.59 13.83
CA PRO A 116 10.60 10.38 14.03
C PRO A 116 10.30 9.25 13.03
N PHE A 117 9.14 9.30 12.37
CA PHE A 117 8.72 8.34 11.34
C PHE A 117 9.17 8.70 9.91
N ILE A 118 9.78 9.87 9.72
CA ILE A 118 10.31 10.37 8.45
C ILE A 118 11.83 10.50 8.54
N LYS A 119 12.52 10.13 7.47
CA LYS A 119 13.95 10.42 7.30
C LYS A 119 14.16 11.39 6.14
N GLN A 120 15.22 12.18 6.22
CA GLN A 120 15.67 13.04 5.14
C GLN A 120 16.68 12.29 4.25
N PHE A 121 16.48 12.34 2.94
CA PHE A 121 17.44 11.90 1.93
C PHE A 121 18.07 13.10 1.23
N ALA A 122 19.16 12.90 0.49
CA ALA A 122 19.79 13.97 -0.29
C ALA A 122 18.80 14.57 -1.32
N SER A 123 18.79 15.90 -1.43
CA SER A 123 17.89 16.65 -2.32
C SER A 123 18.52 17.87 -2.98
N ASP A 124 19.83 18.03 -2.84
CA ASP A 124 20.54 19.27 -3.20
C ASP A 124 20.35 19.61 -4.68
N ASN A 125 19.88 20.83 -4.94
CA ASN A 125 19.69 21.43 -6.27
C ASN A 125 18.55 20.83 -7.12
N TRP A 126 17.67 19.99 -6.56
CA TRP A 126 16.54 19.43 -7.33
C TRP A 126 15.21 19.37 -6.58
N ALA A 127 15.21 19.51 -5.25
CA ALA A 127 14.00 19.62 -4.45
C ALA A 127 14.30 20.34 -3.13
N GLN A 128 13.28 21.00 -2.58
CA GLN A 128 13.38 21.69 -1.29
C GLN A 128 13.72 20.69 -0.16
N ARG A 129 13.06 19.53 -0.18
CA ARG A 129 13.33 18.40 0.73
C ARG A 129 13.02 17.09 0.01
N HIS A 130 13.74 16.04 0.40
CA HIS A 130 13.42 14.68 0.01
C HIS A 130 13.16 13.84 1.26
N TYR A 131 11.89 13.57 1.52
CA TYR A 131 11.47 12.71 2.63
C TYR A 131 11.41 11.25 2.23
N PHE A 132 11.75 10.39 3.18
CA PHE A 132 11.80 8.96 3.00
C PHE A 132 11.05 8.26 4.13
N MET A 133 10.15 7.35 3.75
CA MET A 133 9.39 6.53 4.68
C MET A 133 9.41 5.07 4.24
N SER A 134 9.41 4.17 5.22
CA SER A 134 9.48 2.71 5.03
C SER A 134 8.98 2.01 6.30
N LYS A 135 8.94 0.67 6.27
CA LYS A 135 8.60 -0.11 7.46
C LYS A 135 9.56 0.16 8.62
N GLU A 136 10.85 0.31 8.32
CA GLU A 136 11.91 0.55 9.29
C GLU A 136 11.79 1.93 9.92
N THR A 137 11.45 2.96 9.13
CA THR A 137 11.35 4.34 9.67
C THR A 137 10.12 4.51 10.56
N ILE A 138 9.02 3.82 10.26
CA ILE A 138 7.79 3.94 11.07
C ILE A 138 7.77 3.02 12.30
N PHE A 139 8.69 2.05 12.39
CA PHE A 139 8.63 0.97 13.38
C PHE A 139 8.44 1.49 14.82
N GLY A 140 9.23 2.48 15.24
CA GLY A 140 9.11 3.07 16.57
C GLY A 140 7.77 3.77 16.83
N SER A 141 7.10 4.26 15.77
CA SER A 141 5.79 4.92 15.89
C SER A 141 4.62 3.94 15.97
N LEU A 142 4.82 2.66 15.65
CA LEU A 142 3.79 1.62 15.75
C LEU A 142 3.47 1.24 17.20
N ALA A 143 4.48 1.30 18.08
CA ALA A 143 4.31 1.04 19.52
C ALA A 143 3.65 2.22 20.27
N GLY A 144 3.35 3.33 19.58
CA GLY A 144 2.75 4.52 20.16
C GLY A 144 1.24 4.40 20.44
N PRO A 145 0.62 5.45 20.99
CA PRO A 145 -0.81 5.48 21.23
C PRO A 145 -1.61 5.52 19.92
N LEU A 146 -2.80 4.91 19.94
CA LEU A 146 -3.78 5.02 18.86
C LEU A 146 -4.62 6.32 19.01
N PRO A 147 -5.09 6.92 17.90
CA PRO A 147 -4.87 6.48 16.52
C PRO A 147 -3.46 6.79 16.02
N LEU A 148 -2.93 5.92 15.16
CA LEU A 148 -1.65 6.13 14.50
C LEU A 148 -1.65 7.45 13.71
N PRO A 149 -0.49 8.14 13.60
CA PRO A 149 -0.33 9.20 12.63
C PRO A 149 -0.73 8.69 11.22
N PRO A 150 -1.52 9.42 10.42
CA PRO A 150 -2.05 8.89 9.17
C PRO A 150 -1.00 8.44 8.17
N LEU A 151 0.18 9.08 8.18
CA LEU A 151 1.32 8.62 7.38
C LEU A 151 1.90 7.32 7.88
N VAL A 152 2.03 7.17 9.19
CA VAL A 152 2.44 5.90 9.81
C VAL A 152 1.42 4.81 9.43
N ALA A 153 0.12 5.08 9.54
CA ALA A 153 -0.93 4.15 9.13
C ALA A 153 -0.89 3.81 7.64
N LEU A 154 -0.65 4.80 6.77
CA LEU A 154 -0.51 4.59 5.32
C LEU A 154 0.68 3.69 5.02
N VAL A 155 1.86 4.03 5.50
CA VAL A 155 3.09 3.26 5.27
C VAL A 155 2.95 1.86 5.89
N TYR A 156 2.34 1.74 7.07
CA TYR A 156 2.03 0.45 7.72
C TYR A 156 1.17 -0.45 6.83
N VAL A 157 0.01 0.02 6.38
CA VAL A 157 -0.88 -0.78 5.50
C VAL A 157 -0.18 -1.16 4.20
N MET A 158 0.59 -0.23 3.65
CA MET A 158 1.30 -0.41 2.39
C MET A 158 2.45 -1.43 2.48
N THR A 159 3.17 -1.46 3.59
CA THR A 159 4.32 -2.35 3.83
C THR A 159 3.91 -3.73 4.37
N GLU A 160 2.82 -3.82 5.13
CA GLU A 160 2.32 -5.11 5.64
C GLU A 160 1.64 -5.98 4.56
N GLN A 161 1.06 -5.36 3.54
CA GLN A 161 0.48 -6.03 2.36
C GLN A 161 -0.46 -7.20 2.68
N ARG A 162 -1.17 -7.15 3.81
CA ARG A 162 -2.03 -8.26 4.25
C ARG A 162 -3.33 -8.33 3.46
N ALA A 163 -3.71 -9.55 3.06
CA ALA A 163 -4.96 -9.84 2.36
C ALA A 163 -6.22 -9.76 3.25
N SER A 164 -6.07 -9.65 4.58
CA SER A 164 -7.20 -9.43 5.49
C SER A 164 -6.88 -8.38 6.55
N LEU A 165 -7.85 -7.51 6.83
CA LEU A 165 -7.77 -6.53 7.94
C LEU A 165 -7.53 -7.24 9.28
N ILE A 166 -8.12 -8.41 9.51
CA ILE A 166 -8.03 -9.13 10.80
C ILE A 166 -6.58 -9.56 11.09
N SER A 167 -5.77 -9.76 10.05
CA SER A 167 -4.36 -10.15 10.18
C SER A 167 -3.41 -8.97 10.43
N LEU A 168 -3.91 -7.73 10.45
CA LEU A 168 -3.13 -6.57 10.87
C LEU A 168 -3.16 -6.44 12.40
N GLU A 169 -2.00 -6.13 12.98
CA GLU A 169 -1.85 -5.84 14.40
C GLU A 169 -2.66 -4.60 14.79
N HIS A 170 -2.52 -3.50 14.04
CA HIS A 170 -3.29 -2.27 14.26
C HIS A 170 -4.63 -2.27 13.54
N ARG A 171 -5.27 -3.43 13.39
CA ARG A 171 -6.58 -3.55 12.71
C ARG A 171 -7.67 -2.70 13.32
N ASP A 172 -7.54 -2.35 14.61
CA ASP A 172 -8.53 -1.57 15.34
C ASP A 172 -8.39 -0.06 15.16
N ASP A 173 -7.26 0.39 14.60
CA ASP A 173 -7.03 1.79 14.28
C ASP A 173 -8.02 2.28 13.21
N PRO A 174 -8.73 3.42 13.44
CA PRO A 174 -9.74 3.91 12.51
C PRO A 174 -9.17 4.31 11.15
N THR A 175 -7.93 4.80 11.10
CA THR A 175 -7.24 5.17 9.86
C THR A 175 -6.86 3.92 9.08
N VAL A 176 -6.29 2.91 9.75
CA VAL A 176 -5.98 1.59 9.15
C VAL A 176 -7.23 0.94 8.59
N LYS A 177 -8.34 0.90 9.35
CA LYS A 177 -9.65 0.40 8.88
C LYS A 177 -10.07 1.11 7.60
N ARG A 178 -9.99 2.43 7.57
CA ARG A 178 -10.40 3.23 6.41
C ARG A 178 -9.51 2.97 5.19
N LEU A 179 -8.20 3.00 5.37
CA LEU A 179 -7.22 2.70 4.31
C LEU A 179 -7.47 1.32 3.71
N TYR A 180 -7.70 0.32 4.57
CA TYR A 180 -7.98 -1.05 4.16
C TYR A 180 -9.28 -1.18 3.35
N GLN A 181 -10.35 -0.49 3.78
CA GLN A 181 -11.61 -0.46 3.04
C GLN A 181 -11.46 0.18 1.66
N VAL A 182 -10.73 1.29 1.56
CA VAL A 182 -10.46 1.95 0.27
C VAL A 182 -9.64 1.02 -0.62
N ALA A 183 -8.64 0.32 -0.07
CA ALA A 183 -7.81 -0.64 -0.82
C ALA A 183 -8.66 -1.77 -1.37
N ARG A 184 -9.46 -2.39 -0.52
CA ARG A 184 -10.37 -3.47 -0.91
C ARG A 184 -11.32 -3.03 -2.01
N TYR A 185 -11.91 -1.84 -1.90
CA TYR A 185 -12.81 -1.31 -2.94
C TYR A 185 -12.08 -1.01 -4.27
N ALA A 186 -10.86 -0.49 -4.20
CA ALA A 186 -10.05 -0.21 -5.39
C ALA A 186 -9.66 -1.51 -6.12
N VAL A 187 -9.37 -2.57 -5.36
CA VAL A 187 -8.95 -3.87 -5.90
C VAL A 187 -10.16 -4.74 -6.29
N SER A 188 -11.33 -4.58 -5.67
CA SER A 188 -12.54 -5.36 -5.99
C SER A 188 -13.02 -5.16 -7.44
N HIS A 189 -12.71 -4.01 -8.06
CA HIS A 189 -13.00 -3.76 -9.47
C HIS A 189 -11.99 -4.44 -10.41
N GLN A 190 -10.86 -4.92 -9.89
CA GLN A 190 -9.82 -5.66 -10.60
C GLN A 190 -9.88 -7.18 -10.32
N VAL A 191 -10.49 -7.59 -9.20
CA VAL A 191 -10.52 -8.98 -8.67
C VAL A 191 -11.63 -9.87 -9.26
N ARG A 192 -12.45 -9.38 -10.19
CA ARG A 192 -13.52 -10.19 -10.82
C ARG A 192 -13.02 -11.51 -11.45
N GLU A 193 -11.74 -11.62 -11.82
CA GLU A 193 -11.13 -12.89 -12.27
C GLU A 193 -10.60 -13.77 -11.12
N GLU A 194 -10.04 -13.19 -10.05
CA GLU A 194 -9.51 -13.96 -8.90
C GLU A 194 -10.61 -14.47 -7.95
N GLU A 195 -11.74 -13.75 -7.84
CA GLU A 195 -12.92 -14.19 -7.08
C GLU A 195 -13.51 -15.49 -7.63
N ALA A 196 -13.43 -15.73 -8.95
CA ALA A 196 -13.85 -16.99 -9.55
C ALA A 196 -12.97 -18.16 -9.08
N THR A 197 -11.65 -17.94 -9.02
CA THR A 197 -10.67 -18.95 -8.57
C THR A 197 -10.79 -19.24 -7.07
N VAL A 198 -10.97 -18.20 -6.24
CA VAL A 198 -11.16 -18.37 -4.79
C VAL A 198 -12.50 -19.02 -4.48
N SER A 199 -13.58 -18.68 -5.20
CA SER A 199 -14.87 -19.33 -5.05
C SER A 199 -14.82 -20.81 -5.42
N ALA A 200 -14.10 -21.17 -6.49
CA ALA A 200 -13.85 -22.56 -6.86
C ALA A 200 -13.09 -23.32 -5.76
N LEU A 201 -12.02 -22.72 -5.20
CA LEU A 201 -11.26 -23.32 -4.09
C LEU A 201 -12.09 -23.49 -2.81
N VAL A 202 -12.94 -22.52 -2.47
CA VAL A 202 -13.83 -22.61 -1.30
C VAL A 202 -14.86 -23.73 -1.51
N ASN A 203 -15.42 -23.89 -2.71
CA ASN A 203 -16.34 -24.98 -3.03
C ASN A 203 -15.65 -26.35 -2.91
N VAL A 204 -14.41 -26.49 -3.40
CA VAL A 204 -13.62 -27.72 -3.24
C VAL A 204 -13.40 -28.05 -1.76
N CYS A 205 -12.98 -27.09 -0.95
CA CYS A 205 -12.77 -27.28 0.49
C CYS A 205 -14.07 -27.66 1.22
N GLN A 206 -15.20 -27.03 0.88
CA GLN A 206 -16.50 -27.36 1.48
C GLN A 206 -16.98 -28.75 1.09
N ASN A 207 -16.81 -29.16 -0.17
CA ASN A 207 -17.19 -30.47 -0.66
C ASN A 207 -16.34 -31.57 0.01
N ASN A 208 -15.01 -31.38 0.06
CA ASN A 208 -14.09 -32.30 0.74
C ASN A 208 -14.45 -32.46 2.22
N ARG A 209 -14.76 -31.35 2.92
CA ARG A 209 -15.23 -31.42 4.32
C ARG A 209 -16.53 -32.21 4.47
N GLY A 210 -17.46 -32.08 3.53
CA GLY A 210 -18.70 -32.85 3.50
C GLY A 210 -18.45 -34.35 3.35
N GLN A 211 -17.54 -34.73 2.45
CA GLN A 211 -17.18 -36.13 2.22
C GLN A 211 -16.47 -36.75 3.42
N TYR A 212 -15.51 -36.05 4.05
CA TYR A 212 -14.87 -36.54 5.28
C TYR A 212 -15.86 -36.72 6.42
N ARG A 213 -16.85 -35.83 6.54
CA ARG A 213 -17.89 -35.97 7.55
C ARG A 213 -18.75 -37.22 7.32
N ARG A 214 -19.13 -37.51 6.07
CA ARG A 214 -19.88 -38.73 5.71
C ARG A 214 -19.06 -40.00 5.97
N ILE A 215 -17.77 -39.99 5.66
CA ILE A 215 -16.85 -41.09 5.97
C ILE A 215 -16.82 -41.35 7.49
N LEU A 216 -16.65 -40.30 8.30
CA LEU A 216 -16.63 -40.41 9.77
C LEU A 216 -17.97 -40.87 10.34
N GLU A 217 -19.09 -40.40 9.80
CA GLU A 217 -20.44 -40.79 10.25
C GLU A 217 -20.75 -42.27 9.96
N VAL A 218 -20.25 -42.81 8.85
CA VAL A 218 -20.40 -44.22 8.49
C VAL A 218 -19.36 -45.10 9.19
N ALA A 219 -18.13 -44.62 9.42
CA ALA A 219 -17.11 -45.38 10.14
C ALA A 219 -17.39 -45.50 11.65
N ASN A 220 -18.14 -44.55 12.23
CA ASN A 220 -18.54 -44.58 13.65
C ASN A 220 -19.81 -45.41 13.91
N LYS A 221 -20.53 -45.77 12.85
CA LYS A 221 -21.57 -46.79 12.89
C LYS A 221 -20.90 -48.07 12.40
N ASP A 222 -21.26 -49.23 12.91
CA ASP A 222 -20.66 -50.51 12.45
C ASP A 222 -21.17 -50.88 11.03
N GLU A 223 -21.19 -49.91 10.11
CA GLU A 223 -21.71 -49.99 8.75
C GLU A 223 -20.56 -50.20 7.76
N GLY A 224 -20.79 -51.14 6.84
CA GLY A 224 -19.76 -51.83 6.07
C GLY A 224 -18.75 -50.93 5.32
N LEU A 225 -17.50 -51.37 5.37
CA LEU A 225 -16.30 -50.87 4.68
C LEU A 225 -16.54 -50.42 3.22
N GLN A 226 -17.48 -51.07 2.52
CA GLN A 226 -17.91 -50.72 1.16
C GLN A 226 -18.39 -49.26 1.01
N ARG A 227 -19.12 -48.72 1.99
CA ARG A 227 -19.63 -47.33 1.95
C ARG A 227 -18.55 -46.31 2.26
N VAL A 228 -17.59 -46.66 3.11
CA VAL A 228 -16.39 -45.86 3.37
C VAL A 228 -15.54 -45.74 2.11
N ILE A 229 -15.32 -46.85 1.40
CA ILE A 229 -14.60 -46.88 0.12
C ILE A 229 -15.32 -46.03 -0.94
N ALA A 230 -16.65 -46.10 -1.02
CA ALA A 230 -17.43 -45.31 -1.97
C ALA A 230 -17.25 -43.79 -1.77
N TYR A 231 -17.41 -43.27 -0.54
CA TYR A 231 -17.24 -41.84 -0.28
C TYR A 231 -15.79 -41.36 -0.45
N ALA A 232 -14.81 -42.23 -0.20
CA ALA A 232 -13.41 -41.92 -0.49
C ALA A 232 -13.17 -41.80 -2.00
N ASN A 233 -13.70 -42.73 -2.80
CA ASN A 233 -13.58 -42.70 -4.26
C ASN A 233 -14.31 -41.49 -4.87
N ASP A 234 -15.48 -41.12 -4.38
CA ASP A 234 -16.20 -39.91 -4.82
C ASP A 234 -15.36 -38.64 -4.57
N GLY A 235 -14.63 -38.60 -3.45
CA GLY A 235 -13.68 -37.52 -3.15
C GLY A 235 -12.48 -37.51 -4.11
N VAL A 236 -11.97 -38.67 -4.51
CA VAL A 236 -10.88 -38.77 -5.50
C VAL A 236 -11.34 -38.25 -6.86
N VAL A 237 -12.47 -38.76 -7.37
CA VAL A 237 -13.02 -38.35 -8.68
C VAL A 237 -13.29 -36.84 -8.73
N TYR A 238 -13.86 -36.28 -7.66
CA TYR A 238 -14.16 -34.85 -7.61
C TYR A 238 -12.90 -33.96 -7.62
N ASN A 239 -11.77 -34.43 -7.09
CA ASN A 239 -10.51 -33.66 -7.08
C ASN A 239 -9.68 -33.84 -8.37
N GLU A 240 -10.00 -34.84 -9.20
CA GLU A 240 -9.38 -35.06 -10.52
C GLU A 240 -10.17 -34.41 -11.68
N SER A 241 -11.36 -33.88 -11.39
CA SER A 241 -12.27 -33.19 -12.34
C SER A 241 -12.02 -31.70 -12.40
#